data_AF-A0A355DEU4-F1
#
_entry.id   AF-A0A355DEU4-F1
#
_cell.length_a   1.000
_cell.length_b   1.000
_cell.length_c   1.000
_cell.angle_alpha   90.00
_cell.angle_beta   90.00
_cell.angle_gamma   90.00
#
_symmetry.space_group_name_H-M   'P 1'
#
loop_
_entity.id
_entity.type
_entity.pdbx_description
1 polymer ?
#
loop_
_entity_poly.entity_id
_entity_poly.type
_entity_poly.pdbx_seq_one_letter_code
_entity_poly.pdbx_strand_id
1 'polypeptide(L)'
;MPSRPRLPGMVKGLGVTFRTMVRTLTKGSHTVQYPRVKEAPTPRARGVIALHEGNCTACMLCARECPDWCIYIEGHKYKAPPRRPGGKPRQKNALDRFDIDYALCMYCGICVDVCPFDALFWTPEYEYSEPRIADLLHDKSQLGRWMETVPDFQDYESGSEAKKPKVPR
;
A
#
# COMPACT_ATOMS: atom_id res chain seq x y z
N MET A 1 -36.67 10.96 -34.65
CA MET A 1 -35.31 11.44 -35.00
C MET A 1 -34.91 12.51 -33.99
N PRO A 2 -33.76 12.43 -33.33
CA PRO A 2 -33.30 13.53 -32.50
C PRO A 2 -33.10 14.76 -33.40
N SER A 3 -33.69 15.87 -33.00
CA SER A 3 -33.65 17.13 -33.76
C SER A 3 -32.19 17.58 -33.95
N ARG A 4 -31.84 18.01 -35.16
CA ARG A 4 -30.52 18.59 -35.45
C ARG A 4 -30.23 19.68 -34.42
N PRO A 5 -29.05 19.67 -33.77
CA PRO A 5 -28.73 20.68 -32.76
C PRO A 5 -28.87 22.06 -33.39
N ARG A 6 -29.66 22.93 -32.76
CA ARG A 6 -29.89 24.29 -33.26
C ARG A 6 -28.52 25.00 -33.30
N LEU A 7 -28.20 25.70 -34.38
CA LEU A 7 -26.97 26.50 -34.56
C LEU A 7 -26.50 27.28 -33.31
N PRO A 8 -27.38 27.90 -32.50
CA PRO A 8 -26.99 28.58 -31.26
C PRO A 8 -26.27 27.69 -30.24
N GLY A 9 -26.61 26.41 -30.20
CA GLY A 9 -25.96 25.43 -29.32
C GLY A 9 -24.52 25.14 -29.75
N MET A 10 -24.27 25.02 -31.06
CA MET A 10 -22.94 24.76 -31.61
C MET A 10 -21.98 25.93 -31.36
N VAL A 11 -22.44 27.16 -31.60
CA VAL A 11 -21.64 28.38 -31.34
C VAL A 11 -21.31 28.52 -29.86
N LYS A 12 -22.27 28.26 -28.97
CA LYS A 12 -22.04 28.29 -27.52
C LYS A 12 -21.02 27.24 -27.08
N GLY A 13 -21.09 26.04 -27.64
CA GLY A 13 -20.11 24.96 -27.38
C GLY A 13 -18.69 25.34 -27.81
N LEU A 14 -18.52 25.84 -29.04
CA LEU A 14 -17.22 26.33 -29.52
C LEU A 14 -16.67 27.47 -28.66
N GLY A 15 -17.52 28.37 -28.18
CA GLY A 15 -17.13 29.45 -27.28
C GLY A 15 -16.59 28.94 -25.93
N VAL A 16 -17.13 27.84 -25.40
CA VAL A 16 -16.58 27.20 -24.18
C VAL A 16 -15.21 26.61 -24.46
N THR A 17 -15.05 25.87 -25.57
CA THR A 17 -13.75 25.28 -25.95
C THR A 17 -12.68 26.35 -26.16
N PHE A 18 -13.02 27.44 -26.85
CA PHE A 18 -12.10 28.56 -27.07
C PHE A 18 -11.69 29.21 -25.74
N ARG A 19 -12.64 29.42 -24.82
CA ARG A 19 -12.34 29.95 -23.48
C ARG A 19 -11.39 29.04 -22.71
N THR A 20 -11.60 27.73 -22.77
CA THR A 20 -10.71 26.74 -22.14
C THR A 20 -9.32 26.78 -22.78
N MET A 21 -9.22 26.83 -24.11
CA MET A 21 -7.94 26.95 -24.83
C MET A 21 -7.15 28.18 -24.39
N VAL A 22 -7.79 29.35 -24.36
CA VAL A 22 -7.16 30.59 -23.90
C VAL A 22 -6.72 30.48 -22.44
N ARG A 23 -7.53 29.87 -21.57
CA ARG A 23 -7.16 29.63 -20.16
C ARG A 23 -5.93 28.73 -20.05
N THR A 24 -5.85 27.65 -20.82
CA THR A 24 -4.70 26.73 -20.82
C THR A 24 -3.42 27.39 -21.32
N LEU A 25 -3.50 28.21 -22.38
CA LEU A 25 -2.33 28.93 -22.92
C LEU A 25 -1.82 30.03 -21.98
N THR A 26 -2.71 30.67 -21.23
CA THR A 26 -2.37 31.80 -20.35
C THR A 26 -2.06 31.42 -18.90
N LYS A 27 -2.81 30.48 -18.32
CA LYS A 27 -2.65 30.04 -16.92
C LYS A 27 -1.91 28.72 -16.78
N GLY A 28 -1.54 28.08 -17.89
CA GLY A 28 -0.92 26.76 -17.91
C GLY A 28 -1.94 25.62 -17.95
N SER A 29 -1.41 24.43 -18.25
CA SER A 29 -2.16 23.18 -18.27
C SER A 29 -2.25 22.56 -16.87
N HIS A 30 -3.31 21.80 -16.62
CA HIS A 30 -3.43 20.95 -15.43
C HIS A 30 -2.61 19.64 -15.54
N THR A 31 -2.00 19.36 -16.69
CA THR A 31 -1.22 18.14 -16.92
C THR A 31 0.04 18.08 -16.06
N VAL A 32 0.23 16.98 -15.34
CA VAL A 32 1.52 16.63 -14.73
C VAL A 32 2.38 15.88 -15.73
N GLN A 33 3.62 16.34 -15.90
CA GLN A 33 4.56 15.83 -16.92
C GLN A 33 5.31 14.60 -16.41
N TYR A 34 4.59 13.51 -16.14
CA TYR A 34 5.17 12.22 -15.78
C TYR A 34 6.07 11.68 -16.92
N PRO A 35 7.22 11.04 -16.64
CA PRO A 35 7.80 10.74 -15.32
C PRO A 35 8.68 11.86 -14.73
N ARG A 36 8.87 12.98 -15.43
CA ARG A 36 9.76 14.07 -15.00
C ARG A 36 9.26 14.81 -13.76
N VAL A 37 7.94 14.98 -13.67
CA VAL A 37 7.26 15.53 -12.49
C VAL A 37 6.25 14.50 -12.04
N LYS A 38 6.29 14.14 -10.76
CA LYS A 38 5.36 13.18 -10.14
C LYS A 38 4.49 13.89 -9.12
N GLU A 39 3.24 13.48 -9.01
CA GLU A 39 2.38 13.88 -7.90
C GLU A 39 2.79 13.09 -6.65
N ALA A 40 2.87 13.77 -5.51
CA ALA A 40 3.12 13.10 -4.25
C ALA A 40 1.86 12.32 -3.84
N PRO A 41 1.96 11.00 -3.57
CA PRO A 41 0.84 10.25 -3.02
C PRO A 41 0.37 10.85 -1.70
N THR A 42 -0.91 10.64 -1.38
CA THR A 42 -1.40 11.01 -0.05
C THR A 42 -0.66 10.19 1.02
N PRO A 43 -0.49 10.70 2.23
CA PRO A 43 0.26 9.97 3.27
C PRO A 43 -0.35 8.63 3.71
N ARG A 44 -1.65 8.41 3.46
CA ARG A 44 -2.36 7.14 3.71
C ARG A 44 -2.55 6.33 2.41
N ALA A 45 -1.83 6.66 1.35
CA ALA A 45 -1.87 5.93 0.10
C ALA A 45 -1.44 4.48 0.32
N ARG A 46 -2.02 3.58 -0.48
CA ARG A 46 -1.77 2.14 -0.44
C ARG A 46 -1.01 1.76 -1.70
N GLY A 47 0.32 1.75 -1.62
CA GLY A 47 1.20 1.30 -2.68
C GLY A 47 1.51 -0.19 -2.55
N VAL A 48 2.78 -0.57 -2.57
CA VAL A 48 3.23 -1.92 -2.22
C VAL A 48 3.19 -2.12 -0.69
N ILE A 49 3.12 -3.37 -0.22
CA ILE A 49 3.20 -3.72 1.20
C ILE A 49 4.67 -4.03 1.52
N ALA A 50 5.16 -3.47 2.63
CA ALA A 50 6.45 -3.79 3.21
C ALA A 50 6.29 -4.76 4.40
N LEU A 51 7.30 -5.62 4.62
CA LEU A 51 7.34 -6.59 5.71
C LEU A 51 8.51 -6.30 6.65
N HIS A 52 8.22 -6.04 7.92
CA HIS A 52 9.21 -6.07 8.99
C HIS A 52 9.29 -7.49 9.57
N GLU A 53 10.18 -8.32 9.01
CA GLU A 53 10.29 -9.75 9.35
C GLU A 53 10.45 -10.01 10.85
N GLY A 54 11.20 -9.16 11.56
CA GLY A 54 11.45 -9.29 13.01
C GLY A 54 10.19 -9.24 13.88
N ASN A 55 9.10 -8.66 13.38
CA ASN A 55 7.82 -8.58 14.07
C ASN A 55 6.84 -9.69 13.66
N CYS A 56 7.06 -10.35 12.53
CA CYS A 56 6.16 -11.39 12.07
C CYS A 56 6.29 -12.65 12.94
N THR A 57 5.17 -13.14 13.47
CA THR A 57 5.13 -14.34 14.33
C THR A 57 4.52 -15.56 13.64
N ALA A 58 4.33 -15.52 12.32
CA ALA A 58 3.64 -16.55 11.56
C ALA A 58 2.29 -16.96 12.20
N CYS A 59 1.49 -15.97 12.65
CA CYS A 59 0.20 -16.21 13.30
C CYS A 59 -0.94 -16.51 12.30
N MET A 60 -0.70 -16.32 11.01
CA MET A 60 -1.62 -16.58 9.89
C MET A 60 -2.87 -15.69 9.84
N LEU A 61 -2.97 -14.62 10.66
CA LEU A 61 -4.13 -13.74 10.67
C LEU A 61 -4.27 -12.97 9.35
N CYS A 62 -3.19 -12.34 8.87
CA CYS A 62 -3.21 -11.60 7.61
C CYS A 62 -3.58 -12.47 6.40
N ALA A 63 -3.11 -13.72 6.35
CA ALA A 63 -3.46 -14.65 5.29
C ALA A 63 -4.94 -15.10 5.37
N ARG A 64 -5.47 -15.31 6.58
CA ARG A 64 -6.88 -15.71 6.77
C ARG A 64 -7.87 -14.60 6.46
N GLU A 65 -7.53 -13.36 6.80
CA GLU A 65 -8.39 -12.20 6.58
C GLU A 65 -8.25 -11.59 5.18
N CYS A 66 -7.27 -12.05 4.39
CA CYS A 66 -7.12 -11.61 3.01
C CYS A 66 -8.31 -12.08 2.17
N PRO A 67 -9.09 -11.17 1.54
CA PRO A 67 -10.25 -11.56 0.75
C PRO A 67 -9.87 -12.38 -0.50
N ASP A 68 -8.69 -12.12 -1.08
CA ASP A 68 -8.21 -12.78 -2.30
C ASP A 68 -7.31 -14.00 -2.02
N TRP A 69 -6.97 -14.26 -0.75
CA TRP A 69 -6.09 -15.35 -0.34
C TRP A 69 -4.71 -15.32 -1.04
N CYS A 70 -4.19 -14.11 -1.30
CA CYS A 70 -2.95 -13.89 -2.04
C CYS A 70 -1.66 -13.96 -1.19
N ILE A 71 -1.76 -14.31 0.10
CA ILE A 71 -0.63 -14.34 1.04
C ILE A 71 -0.26 -15.78 1.38
N TYR A 72 0.99 -16.16 1.11
CA TYR A 72 1.52 -17.49 1.41
C TYR A 72 2.48 -17.41 2.59
N ILE A 73 2.20 -18.16 3.65
CA ILE A 73 3.02 -18.16 4.87
C ILE A 73 3.39 -19.59 5.22
N GLU A 74 4.68 -19.82 5.48
CA GLU A 74 5.18 -21.07 6.07
C GLU A 74 6.01 -20.73 7.30
N GLY A 75 5.92 -21.57 8.33
CA GLY A 75 6.66 -21.37 9.56
C GLY A 75 6.72 -22.64 10.39
N HIS A 76 7.80 -22.78 11.15
CA HIS A 76 8.02 -23.92 12.03
C HIS A 76 8.03 -23.49 13.51
N LYS A 77 7.87 -24.46 14.41
CA LYS A 77 7.90 -24.23 15.86
C LYS A 77 9.29 -24.47 16.40
N TYR A 78 9.71 -23.61 17.33
CA TYR A 78 10.95 -23.77 18.08
C TYR A 78 10.75 -23.48 19.57
N LYS A 79 11.65 -24.01 20.40
CA LYS A 79 11.67 -23.77 21.85
C LYS A 79 12.51 -22.53 22.14
N ALA A 80 11.86 -21.45 22.55
CA ALA A 80 12.52 -20.25 23.04
C ALA A 80 12.82 -20.36 24.55
N PRO A 81 13.89 -19.70 25.03
CA PRO A 81 14.22 -19.68 26.46
C PRO A 81 13.07 -19.08 27.30
N PRO A 82 12.97 -19.48 28.57
CA PRO A 82 11.98 -18.92 29.47
C PRO A 82 12.17 -17.41 29.63
N ARG A 83 11.08 -16.68 29.81
CA ARG A 83 11.11 -15.20 29.96
C ARG A 83 11.72 -14.77 31.30
N ARG A 84 11.80 -15.69 32.28
CA ARG A 84 12.35 -15.48 33.62
C ARG A 84 13.26 -16.66 33.99
N PRO A 85 14.32 -16.44 34.78
CA PRO A 85 15.16 -17.53 35.30
C PRO A 85 14.30 -18.59 36.01
N GLY A 86 14.58 -19.87 35.77
CA GLY A 86 13.83 -21.00 36.35
C GLY A 86 12.48 -21.33 35.70
N GLY A 87 12.07 -20.60 34.64
CA GLY A 87 10.83 -20.89 33.92
C GLY A 87 10.93 -22.06 32.93
N LYS A 88 9.77 -22.53 32.43
CA LYS A 88 9.70 -23.55 31.37
C LYS A 88 10.01 -22.94 29.98
N PRO A 89 10.69 -23.69 29.08
CA PRO A 89 10.86 -23.27 27.68
C PRO A 89 9.51 -22.98 27.02
N ARG A 90 9.45 -21.93 26.19
CA ARG A 90 8.23 -21.51 25.51
C ARG A 90 8.24 -21.98 24.07
N GLN A 91 7.10 -22.42 23.56
CA GLN A 91 6.94 -22.67 22.13
C GLN A 91 6.72 -21.32 21.43
N LYS A 92 7.50 -21.07 20.38
CA LYS A 92 7.36 -19.92 19.48
C LYS A 92 7.38 -20.41 18.03
N ASN A 93 6.81 -19.62 17.14
CA ASN A 93 6.90 -19.86 15.71
C ASN A 93 8.03 -19.01 15.12
N ALA A 94 8.75 -19.55 14.15
CA ALA A 94 9.67 -18.84 13.28
C ALA A 94 9.05 -18.76 11.88
N LEU A 95 9.30 -17.65 11.18
CA LEU A 95 8.82 -17.42 9.82
C LEU A 95 9.81 -18.00 8.82
N ASP A 96 9.38 -18.98 8.02
CA ASP A 96 10.21 -19.58 6.98
C ASP A 96 9.97 -18.87 5.64
N ARG A 97 8.69 -18.70 5.28
CA ARG A 97 8.24 -18.08 4.03
C ARG A 97 7.14 -17.07 4.29
N PHE A 98 7.17 -15.96 3.56
CA PHE A 98 6.10 -14.98 3.52
C PHE A 98 6.10 -14.32 2.15
N ASP A 99 5.12 -14.65 1.32
CA ASP A 99 5.02 -14.11 -0.02
C ASP A 99 3.65 -13.46 -0.19
N ILE A 100 3.61 -12.40 -1.01
CA ILE A 100 2.36 -11.78 -1.47
C ILE A 100 2.34 -11.83 -2.99
N ASP A 101 1.26 -12.39 -3.55
CA ASP A 101 0.99 -12.34 -4.98
C ASP A 101 0.24 -11.06 -5.34
N TYR A 102 0.97 -10.09 -5.91
CA TYR A 102 0.38 -8.82 -6.36
C TYR A 102 -0.41 -8.94 -7.67
N ALA A 103 -0.37 -10.08 -8.37
CA ALA A 103 -1.30 -10.33 -9.47
C ALA A 103 -2.73 -10.61 -8.97
N LEU A 104 -2.88 -10.97 -7.68
CA LEU A 104 -4.17 -11.26 -7.05
C LEU A 104 -4.62 -10.20 -6.05
N CYS A 105 -3.68 -9.52 -5.37
CA CYS A 105 -3.99 -8.54 -4.33
C CYS A 105 -4.88 -7.37 -4.82
N MET A 106 -5.99 -7.11 -4.14
CA MET A 106 -6.85 -5.94 -4.42
C MET A 106 -6.51 -4.66 -3.62
N TYR A 107 -5.41 -4.64 -2.87
CA TYR A 107 -4.95 -3.47 -2.08
C TYR A 107 -5.95 -2.97 -1.01
N CYS A 108 -6.71 -3.88 -0.41
CA CYS A 108 -7.74 -3.55 0.58
C CYS A 108 -7.21 -3.11 1.96
N GLY A 109 -5.97 -3.48 2.32
CA GLY A 109 -5.31 -3.07 3.57
C GLY A 109 -5.68 -3.85 4.82
N ILE A 110 -6.60 -4.80 4.71
CA ILE A 110 -7.05 -5.61 5.84
C ILE A 110 -5.86 -6.33 6.49
N CYS A 111 -4.95 -6.90 5.69
CA CYS A 111 -3.77 -7.60 6.19
C CYS A 111 -2.84 -6.72 7.06
N VAL A 112 -2.74 -5.42 6.76
CA VAL A 112 -1.99 -4.44 7.54
C VAL A 112 -2.73 -4.13 8.85
N ASP A 113 -4.03 -3.87 8.75
CA ASP A 113 -4.86 -3.47 9.90
C ASP A 113 -5.05 -4.59 10.93
N VAL A 114 -5.15 -5.85 10.48
CA VAL A 114 -5.36 -7.00 11.38
C VAL A 114 -4.07 -7.54 11.98
N CYS A 115 -2.90 -7.07 11.53
CA CYS A 115 -1.62 -7.56 12.04
C CYS A 115 -1.42 -7.07 13.49
N PRO A 116 -1.44 -7.94 14.51
CA PRO A 116 -1.39 -7.49 15.90
C PRO A 116 0.05 -7.20 16.38
N PHE A 117 1.03 -7.32 15.49
CA PHE A 117 2.46 -7.18 15.78
C PHE A 117 3.12 -6.09 14.96
N ASP A 118 2.37 -5.31 14.18
CA ASP A 118 2.92 -4.28 13.28
C ASP A 118 4.06 -4.84 12.41
N ALA A 119 3.77 -5.94 11.71
CA ALA A 119 4.74 -6.58 10.81
C ALA A 119 4.57 -6.15 9.35
N LEU A 120 3.41 -5.62 8.97
CA LEU A 120 3.10 -5.21 7.61
C LEU A 120 2.79 -3.71 7.57
N PHE A 121 3.27 -3.02 6.55
CA PHE A 121 3.08 -1.58 6.39
C PHE A 121 2.82 -1.21 4.94
N TRP A 122 2.09 -0.12 4.73
CA TRP A 122 1.96 0.49 3.42
C TRP A 122 3.16 1.38 3.11
N THR A 123 3.67 1.29 1.89
CA THR A 123 4.58 2.28 1.32
C THR A 123 3.86 3.13 0.26
N PRO A 124 4.28 4.38 0.04
CA PRO A 124 3.81 5.21 -1.07
C PRO A 124 4.28 4.72 -2.44
N GLU A 125 5.16 3.72 -2.53
CA GLU A 125 5.67 3.20 -3.79
C GLU A 125 4.57 2.50 -4.61
N TYR A 126 4.31 3.03 -5.80
CA TYR A 126 3.30 2.52 -6.75
C TYR A 126 3.89 2.02 -8.06
N GLU A 127 5.20 2.19 -8.27
CA GLU A 127 5.90 1.87 -9.53
C GLU A 127 6.75 0.60 -9.40
N TYR A 128 6.11 -0.56 -9.34
CA TYR A 128 6.77 -1.88 -9.26
C TYR A 128 6.18 -2.87 -10.27
N SER A 129 5.78 -2.36 -11.43
CA SER A 129 5.30 -3.19 -12.53
C SER A 129 6.39 -4.14 -13.01
N GLU A 130 6.04 -5.40 -13.23
CA GLU A 130 6.95 -6.42 -13.74
C GLU A 130 6.55 -6.89 -15.15
N PRO A 131 7.52 -7.30 -16.00
CA PRO A 131 7.23 -7.75 -17.37
C PRO A 131 6.57 -9.14 -17.42
N ARG A 132 6.69 -9.95 -16.35
CA ARG A 132 6.05 -11.25 -16.25
C ARG A 132 5.20 -11.30 -14.99
N ILE A 133 4.06 -11.98 -15.08
CA ILE A 133 3.15 -12.14 -13.94
C ILE A 133 3.81 -12.86 -12.75
N ALA A 134 4.70 -13.82 -13.02
CA ALA A 134 5.40 -14.56 -11.96
C ALA A 134 6.33 -13.69 -11.11
N ASP A 135 6.78 -12.56 -11.64
CA ASP A 135 7.65 -11.62 -10.91
C ASP A 135 6.85 -10.72 -9.96
N LEU A 136 5.50 -10.71 -10.04
CA LEU A 136 4.62 -10.03 -9.08
C LEU A 136 4.43 -10.83 -7.77
N LEU A 137 4.99 -12.03 -7.67
CA LEU A 137 5.08 -12.77 -6.42
C LEU A 137 6.28 -12.25 -5.61
N HIS A 138 6.02 -11.32 -4.70
CA HIS A 138 7.08 -10.74 -3.88
C HIS A 138 7.30 -11.60 -2.65
N ASP A 139 8.51 -12.13 -2.50
CA ASP A 139 8.92 -12.88 -1.32
C ASP A 139 9.26 -11.97 -0.12
N LYS A 140 9.49 -12.59 1.04
CA LYS A 140 9.80 -11.88 2.29
C LYS A 140 11.01 -10.94 2.17
N SER A 141 11.98 -11.25 1.31
CA SER A 141 13.18 -10.44 1.10
C SER A 141 12.86 -9.18 0.30
N GLN A 142 12.04 -9.30 -0.75
CA GLN A 142 11.57 -8.15 -1.54
C GLN A 142 10.64 -7.27 -0.72
N LEU A 143 9.70 -7.86 0.03
CA LEU A 143 8.82 -7.12 0.95
C LEU A 143 9.63 -6.40 2.05
N GLY A 144 10.72 -7.00 2.52
CA GLY A 144 11.62 -6.38 3.50
C GLY A 144 12.35 -5.14 2.97
N ARG A 145 12.77 -5.14 1.70
CA ARG A 145 13.43 -3.97 1.08
C ARG A 145 12.56 -2.72 1.07
N TRP A 146 11.24 -2.89 0.94
CA TRP A 146 10.31 -1.76 0.94
C TRP A 146 10.18 -1.05 2.29
N MET A 147 10.67 -1.63 3.39
CA MET A 147 10.63 -1.00 4.72
C MET A 147 11.32 0.38 4.75
N GLU A 148 12.34 0.60 3.92
CA GLU A 148 13.04 1.89 3.82
C GLU A 148 12.12 3.03 3.34
N THR A 149 11.09 2.68 2.56
CA THR A 149 10.15 3.63 1.96
C THR A 149 8.91 3.86 2.82
N VAL A 150 8.74 3.11 3.91
CA VAL A 150 7.57 3.23 4.80
C VAL A 150 7.63 4.57 5.53
N PRO A 151 6.61 5.43 5.37
CA PRO A 151 6.55 6.69 6.09
C PRO A 151 6.22 6.44 7.56
N ASP A 152 6.70 7.30 8.44
CA ASP A 152 6.25 7.29 9.83
C ASP A 152 4.74 7.53 9.89
N PHE A 153 4.09 6.97 10.91
CA PHE A 153 2.66 7.14 11.12
C PHE A 153 2.27 8.62 11.05
N GLN A 154 1.04 8.91 10.63
CA GLN A 154 0.55 10.28 10.69
C GLN A 154 0.07 10.62 12.10
N ASP A 155 -0.06 11.91 12.36
CA ASP A 155 -0.79 12.36 13.53
C ASP A 155 -2.27 12.02 13.33
N TYR A 156 -2.91 11.67 14.44
CA TYR A 156 -4.34 11.48 14.48
C TYR A 156 -5.06 12.83 14.29
N GLU A 157 -6.35 12.80 13.96
CA GLU A 157 -7.16 14.01 13.74
C GLU A 157 -7.11 14.95 14.95
N SER A 158 -7.20 16.26 14.71
CA SER A 158 -7.09 17.27 15.76
C SER A 158 -8.06 17.01 16.91
N GLY A 159 -7.54 16.80 18.12
CA GLY A 159 -8.33 16.53 19.34
C GLY A 159 -8.25 15.10 19.87
N SER A 160 -7.57 14.18 19.17
CA SER A 160 -7.30 12.84 19.71
C SER A 160 -6.12 12.84 20.69
N GLU A 161 -6.30 12.22 21.85
CA GLU A 161 -5.26 12.08 22.89
C GLU A 161 -4.40 10.81 22.72
N ALA A 162 -4.59 10.07 21.63
CA ALA A 162 -3.92 8.78 21.41
C ALA A 162 -2.41 8.95 21.15
N LYS A 163 -1.60 8.15 21.87
CA LYS A 163 -0.15 8.11 21.65
C LYS A 163 0.15 7.50 20.28
N LYS A 164 0.86 8.26 19.47
CA LYS A 164 1.29 7.86 18.13
C LYS A 164 2.29 6.69 18.18
N PRO A 165 2.00 5.53 17.57
CA PRO A 165 2.99 4.48 17.38
C PRO A 165 4.10 4.96 16.44
N LYS A 166 5.27 4.34 16.51
CA LYS A 166 6.38 4.60 15.58
C LYS A 166 6.60 3.37 14.72
N VAL A 167 6.96 3.59 13.45
CA VAL A 167 7.32 2.49 12.57
C VAL A 167 8.63 1.87 13.10
N PRO A 168 8.70 0.55 13.29
CA PRO A 168 9.93 -0.14 13.65
C PRO A 168 10.91 -0.06 12.47
N ARG A 169 12.07 0.56 12.72
CA ARG A 169 13.19 0.62 11.78
C ARG A 169 14.30 -0.31 12.24
#